data_AF-A0A1B6ENW3-F1
#
_entry.id   AF-A0A1B6ENW3-F1
#
_cell.length_a   1.000
_cell.length_b   1.000
_cell.length_c   1.000
_cell.angle_alpha   90.00
_cell.angle_beta   90.00
_cell.angle_gamma   90.00
#
_symmetry.space_group_name_H-M   'P 1'
#
loop_
_entity.id
_entity.type
_entity.pdbx_description
1 polymer ?
#
loop_
_entity_poly.entity_id
_entity_poly.type
_entity_poly.pdbx_seq_one_letter_code
_entity_poly.pdbx_strand_id
1 'polypeptide(L)'
;IGGFTRTEHRKGGVAIYSNSNLKNKVTVTSISSPTAETICETILLKIEIKQKYLHLMGIYRPPSSNIDTAMDIISTELDKIATPNNPVIMMGDINVNSLVESEETRNLNGMLQS
;
A
#
# COMPACT_ATOMS: atom_id res chain seq x y z
N ILE A 1 16.92 0.50 -3.87
CA ILE A 1 16.13 0.89 -2.68
C ILE A 1 14.89 0.02 -2.66
N GLY A 2 14.47 -0.42 -1.48
CA GLY A 2 13.37 -1.35 -1.34
C GLY A 2 13.05 -1.65 0.11
N GLY A 3 12.06 -2.50 0.33
CA GLY A 3 11.65 -2.97 1.65
C GLY A 3 10.88 -4.29 1.52
N PHE A 4 10.74 -4.98 2.66
CA PHE A 4 9.93 -6.18 2.80
C PHE A 4 9.14 -6.08 4.11
N THR A 5 7.85 -6.41 4.08
CA THR A 5 6.96 -6.19 5.23
C THR A 5 6.93 -7.35 6.23
N ARG A 6 7.18 -8.58 5.80
CA ARG A 6 6.91 -9.78 6.59
C ARG A 6 8.16 -10.27 7.32
N THR A 7 8.14 -10.33 8.65
CA THR A 7 9.28 -10.80 9.45
C THR A 7 8.93 -11.98 10.36
N GLU A 8 7.71 -12.05 10.88
CA GLU A 8 7.33 -13.05 11.89
C GLU A 8 6.70 -14.32 11.31
N HIS A 9 5.87 -14.19 10.27
CA HIS A 9 5.17 -15.33 9.68
C HIS A 9 5.79 -15.79 8.35
N ARG A 10 5.58 -17.08 8.02
CA ARG A 10 5.98 -17.65 6.73
C ARG A 10 4.96 -17.33 5.64
N LYS A 11 5.46 -16.98 4.45
CA LYS A 11 4.72 -16.69 3.21
C LYS A 11 3.93 -15.36 3.29
N GLY A 12 3.66 -14.78 2.13
CA GLY A 12 3.04 -13.45 2.01
C GLY A 12 4.05 -12.32 2.09
N GLY A 13 3.58 -11.14 2.47
CA GLY A 13 4.37 -9.92 2.50
C GLY A 13 4.35 -9.16 1.17
N VAL A 14 4.68 -7.87 1.25
CA VAL A 14 4.95 -6.99 0.12
C VAL A 14 6.44 -6.77 0.06
N ALA A 15 7.01 -6.90 -1.13
CA ALA A 15 8.37 -6.48 -1.42
C ALA A 15 8.36 -5.48 -2.56
N ILE A 16 9.09 -4.37 -2.43
CA ILE A 16 9.31 -3.42 -3.52
C ILE A 16 10.79 -3.31 -3.78
N TYR A 17 11.17 -3.37 -5.06
CA TYR A 17 12.56 -3.21 -5.52
C TYR A 17 12.63 -2.15 -6.61
N SER A 18 13.63 -1.28 -6.52
CA SER A 18 13.96 -0.31 -7.56
C SER A 18 15.20 -0.77 -8.35
N ASN A 19 15.17 -0.62 -9.68
CA ASN A 19 16.37 -0.77 -10.50
C ASN A 19 17.45 0.22 -10.03
N SER A 20 18.71 -0.21 -9.93
CA SER A 20 19.83 0.66 -9.52
C SER A 20 20.10 1.80 -10.49
N ASN A 21 19.69 1.65 -11.76
CA ASN A 21 19.82 2.66 -12.80
C ASN A 21 18.65 3.65 -12.82
N LEU A 22 17.66 3.50 -11.94
CA LEU A 22 16.60 4.48 -11.78
C LEU A 22 17.21 5.78 -11.24
N LYS A 23 17.24 6.81 -12.09
CA LYS A 23 17.84 8.11 -11.74
C LYS A 23 17.04 8.90 -10.71
N ASN A 24 15.77 8.55 -10.54
CA ASN A 24 14.86 9.21 -9.60
C ASN A 24 15.22 8.86 -8.16
N LYS A 25 15.18 9.87 -7.28
CA LYS A 25 15.31 9.62 -5.84
C LYS A 25 14.08 8.87 -5.36
N VAL A 26 14.29 7.69 -4.78
CA VAL A 26 13.26 6.88 -4.13
C VAL A 26 13.51 6.88 -2.64
N THR A 27 12.49 7.15 -1.84
CA THR A 27 12.55 7.12 -0.38
C THR A 27 11.41 6.25 0.15
N VAL A 28 11.72 5.36 1.10
CA VAL A 28 10.67 4.62 1.82
C VAL A 28 10.08 5.58 2.84
N THR A 29 8.79 5.91 2.68
CA THR A 29 8.05 6.77 3.59
C THR A 29 7.56 5.97 4.80
N SER A 30 7.06 4.76 4.56
CA SER A 30 6.61 3.86 5.61
C SER A 30 6.60 2.40 5.15
N ILE A 31 6.67 1.51 6.13
CA ILE A 31 6.41 0.08 6.03
C ILE A 31 5.39 -0.21 7.12
N SER A 32 4.32 -0.94 6.81
CA SER A 32 3.31 -1.33 7.80
C SER A 32 3.94 -2.01 9.01
N SER A 33 3.36 -1.82 10.20
CA SER A 33 3.88 -2.42 11.43
C SER A 33 3.86 -3.96 11.38
N PRO A 34 4.67 -4.64 12.21
CA PRO A 34 4.59 -6.11 12.35
C PRO A 34 3.21 -6.60 12.79
N THR A 35 2.43 -5.78 13.50
CA THR A 35 1.04 -6.10 13.88
C THR A 35 0.09 -6.13 12.69
N ALA A 36 0.48 -5.58 11.54
CA ALA A 36 -0.30 -5.59 10.31
C ALA A 36 -0.09 -6.88 9.50
N GLU A 37 0.90 -7.72 9.86
CA GLU A 37 1.10 -9.02 9.24
C GLU A 37 -0.18 -9.86 9.30
N THR A 38 -0.51 -10.55 8.20
CA THR A 38 -1.72 -11.38 8.04
C THR A 38 -3.04 -10.59 7.97
N ILE A 39 -3.01 -9.27 8.13
CA ILE A 39 -4.18 -8.39 8.01
C ILE A 39 -4.11 -7.61 6.70
N CYS A 40 -3.15 -6.69 6.59
CA CYS A 40 -2.91 -5.85 5.43
C CYS A 40 -1.48 -5.30 5.50
N GLU A 41 -0.60 -5.78 4.64
CA GLU A 41 0.79 -5.38 4.62
C GLU A 41 1.02 -4.33 3.54
N THR A 42 1.72 -3.25 3.88
CA THR A 42 1.94 -2.13 2.97
C THR A 42 3.36 -1.59 3.00
N ILE A 43 3.80 -1.04 1.87
CA ILE A 43 5.02 -0.24 1.76
C ILE A 43 4.67 1.02 0.98
N LEU A 44 4.87 2.20 1.58
CA LEU A 44 4.70 3.49 0.92
C LEU A 44 6.06 4.06 0.52
N LEU A 45 6.22 4.35 -0.76
CA LEU A 45 7.40 4.99 -1.33
C LEU A 45 7.06 6.39 -1.84
N LYS A 46 8.02 7.31 -1.68
CA LYS A 46 8.04 8.62 -2.33
C LYS A 46 9.10 8.62 -3.43
N ILE A 47 8.69 8.91 -4.65
CA ILE A 47 9.53 8.96 -5.85
C ILE A 47 9.59 10.40 -6.36
N GLU A 48 10.79 10.97 -6.47
CA GLU A 48 10.99 12.31 -7.00
C GLU A 48 11.12 12.27 -8.53
N ILE A 49 10.15 12.87 -9.23
CA ILE A 49 10.10 12.95 -10.69
C ILE A 49 10.21 14.42 -11.10
N LYS A 50 11.39 14.83 -11.56
CA LYS A 50 11.74 16.23 -11.85
C LYS A 50 11.52 17.09 -10.59
N GLN A 51 10.54 18.00 -10.59
CA GLN A 51 10.21 18.88 -9.45
C GLN A 51 8.88 18.47 -8.78
N LYS A 52 8.39 17.25 -9.04
CA LYS A 52 7.14 16.71 -8.48
C LYS A 52 7.41 15.41 -7.72
N TYR A 53 6.49 15.03 -6.86
CA TYR A 53 6.55 13.76 -6.15
C TYR A 53 5.43 12.84 -6.61
N LEU A 54 5.75 11.56 -6.77
CA LEU A 54 4.82 10.46 -6.97
C LEU A 54 4.89 9.55 -5.75
N HIS A 55 3.75 9.19 -5.19
CA HIS A 55 3.68 8.19 -4.12
C HIS A 55 3.26 6.85 -4.69
N LEU A 56 3.95 5.79 -4.27
CA LEU A 56 3.63 4.42 -4.64
C LEU A 56 3.40 3.61 -3.36
N MET A 57 2.19 3.10 -3.18
CA MET A 57 1.86 2.18 -2.10
C MET A 57 1.74 0.76 -2.68
N GLY A 58 2.64 -0.13 -2.25
CA GLY A 58 2.46 -1.57 -2.43
C GLY A 58 1.56 -2.13 -1.33
N ILE A 59 0.61 -2.99 -1.68
CA ILE A 59 -0.42 -3.53 -0.78
C ILE A 59 -0.53 -5.05 -0.95
N TYR A 60 -0.64 -5.77 0.14
CA TYR A 60 -1.11 -7.15 0.15
C TYR A 60 -2.07 -7.37 1.32
N ARG A 61 -3.31 -7.73 1.00
CA ARG A 61 -4.32 -8.15 1.99
C ARG A 61 -4.69 -9.61 1.71
N PRO A 62 -4.45 -10.55 2.65
CA PRO A 62 -4.90 -11.93 2.49
C PRO A 62 -6.44 -12.01 2.35
N PRO A 63 -6.98 -12.99 1.59
CA PRO A 63 -8.43 -13.09 1.35
C PRO A 63 -9.25 -13.36 2.62
N SER A 64 -8.63 -13.89 3.67
CA SER A 64 -9.31 -14.23 4.93
C SER A 64 -9.26 -13.13 5.99
N SER A 65 -8.56 -12.02 5.76
CA SER A 65 -8.46 -10.95 6.77
C SER A 65 -9.71 -10.07 6.78
N ASN A 66 -9.93 -9.25 7.81
CA ASN A 66 -11.07 -8.34 7.83
C ASN A 66 -10.82 -7.12 6.92
N ILE A 67 -11.79 -6.79 6.05
CA ILE A 67 -11.65 -5.70 5.07
C ILE A 67 -11.61 -4.33 5.73
N ASP A 68 -12.39 -4.09 6.77
CA ASP A 68 -12.46 -2.77 7.44
C ASP A 68 -11.14 -2.43 8.12
N THR A 69 -10.57 -3.40 8.84
CA THR A 69 -9.24 -3.25 9.46
C THR A 69 -8.16 -3.02 8.39
N ALA A 70 -8.27 -3.67 7.23
CA ALA A 70 -7.36 -3.43 6.12
C ALA A 70 -7.51 -2.03 5.52
N MET A 71 -8.73 -1.50 5.40
CA MET A 71 -8.98 -0.13 4.95
C MET A 71 -8.45 0.89 5.96
N ASP A 72 -8.60 0.66 7.27
CA ASP A 72 -8.05 1.53 8.32
C ASP A 72 -6.52 1.62 8.25
N ILE A 73 -5.85 0.47 7.99
CA ILE A 73 -4.41 0.43 7.78
C ILE A 73 -4.04 1.25 6.53
N ILE A 74 -4.71 1.03 5.40
CA ILE A 74 -4.41 1.77 4.16
C ILE A 74 -4.61 3.28 4.36
N SER A 75 -5.71 3.68 5.00
CA SER A 75 -6.02 5.08 5.31
C SER A 75 -4.94 5.71 6.19
N THR A 76 -4.55 5.03 7.27
CA THR A 76 -3.46 5.47 8.18
C THR A 76 -2.13 5.64 7.45
N GLU A 77 -1.83 4.80 6.46
CA GLU A 77 -0.61 4.92 5.66
C GLU A 77 -0.70 6.08 4.64
N LEU A 78 -1.89 6.33 4.07
CA LEU A 78 -2.14 7.47 3.18
C LEU A 78 -2.03 8.81 3.91
N ASP A 79 -2.45 8.89 5.18
CA ASP A 79 -2.33 10.09 6.03
C ASP A 79 -0.88 10.55 6.23
N LYS A 80 0.10 9.68 5.99
CA LYS A 80 1.54 10.02 6.05
C LYS A 80 1.99 10.85 4.84
N ILE A 81 1.14 11.01 3.83
CA ILE A 81 1.41 11.83 2.65
C ILE A 81 1.15 13.30 2.98
N ALA A 82 2.22 14.02 3.35
CA ALA A 82 2.16 15.44 3.75
C ALA A 82 1.65 16.43 2.68
N THR A 83 1.44 16.02 1.43
CA THR A 83 1.02 16.92 0.35
C THR A 83 -0.09 16.27 -0.47
N PRO A 84 -1.36 16.66 -0.26
CA PRO A 84 -2.53 15.95 -0.78
C PRO A 84 -2.67 15.99 -2.31
N ASN A 85 -1.96 16.89 -3.01
CA ASN A 85 -2.05 17.02 -4.47
C ASN A 85 -0.99 16.21 -5.24
N ASN A 86 -0.15 15.43 -4.55
CA ASN A 86 0.78 14.55 -5.25
C ASN A 86 0.05 13.28 -5.69
N PRO A 87 0.24 12.82 -6.94
CA PRO A 87 -0.36 11.58 -7.40
C PRO A 87 0.05 10.41 -6.51
N VAL A 88 -0.92 9.55 -6.20
CA VAL A 88 -0.74 8.30 -5.46
C VAL A 88 -1.12 7.15 -6.37
N ILE A 89 -0.24 6.17 -6.49
CA ILE A 89 -0.52 4.90 -7.14
C ILE A 89 -0.56 3.84 -6.05
N MET A 90 -1.67 3.13 -5.94
CA MET A 90 -1.79 1.93 -5.12
C MET A 90 -1.69 0.70 -6.02
N MET A 91 -0.82 -0.25 -5.68
CA MET A 91 -0.64 -1.48 -6.44
C MET A 91 -0.51 -2.67 -5.51
N GLY A 92 -1.00 -3.82 -5.98
CA GLY A 92 -0.83 -5.10 -5.29
C GLY A 92 -2.12 -5.90 -5.27
N ASP A 93 -2.19 -6.85 -4.36
CA ASP A 93 -3.32 -7.78 -4.26
C ASP A 93 -4.11 -7.51 -2.98
N ILE A 94 -5.28 -6.90 -3.15
CA ILE A 94 -6.23 -6.60 -2.07
C ILE A 94 -7.21 -7.76 -1.82
N ASN A 95 -7.22 -8.79 -2.69
CA ASN A 95 -8.15 -9.91 -2.63
C ASN A 95 -9.63 -9.48 -2.53
N VAL A 96 -10.05 -8.47 -3.29
CA VAL A 96 -11.46 -8.07 -3.46
C VAL A 96 -11.89 -8.34 -4.89
N ASN A 97 -12.99 -9.07 -5.07
CA ASN A 97 -13.54 -9.32 -6.38
C ASN A 97 -14.44 -8.16 -6.84
N SER A 98 -13.84 -7.18 -7.53
CA SER A 98 -14.56 -6.01 -8.04
C SER A 98 -15.56 -6.30 -9.16
N LEU A 99 -15.64 -7.54 -9.67
CA LEU A 99 -16.61 -7.94 -10.70
C LEU A 99 -17.96 -8.35 -10.11
N VAL A 100 -18.07 -8.40 -8.77
CA VAL A 100 -19.28 -8.77 -8.06
C VAL A 100 -19.59 -7.69 -7.03
N GLU A 101 -20.87 -7.31 -6.93
CA GLU A 101 -21.32 -6.47 -5.83
C GLU A 101 -21.24 -7.24 -4.53
N SER A 102 -20.39 -6.76 -3.63
CA SER A 102 -20.18 -7.33 -2.30
C SER A 102 -19.97 -6.22 -1.29
N GLU A 103 -20.06 -6.55 -0.01
CA GLU A 103 -19.68 -5.63 1.06
C GLU A 103 -18.22 -5.17 0.92
N GLU A 104 -17.30 -6.08 0.62
CA GLU A 104 -15.89 -5.74 0.41
C GLU A 104 -15.70 -4.78 -0.77
N THR A 105 -16.41 -4.99 -1.89
CA THR A 105 -16.37 -4.10 -3.05
C THR A 105 -16.92 -2.71 -2.70
N ARG A 106 -17.99 -2.64 -1.91
CA ARG A 106 -18.56 -1.35 -1.45
C ARG A 106 -17.60 -0.62 -0.50
N ASN A 107 -16.97 -1.32 0.43
CA ASN A 107 -16.03 -0.72 1.39
C ASN A 107 -14.79 -0.19 0.65
N LEU A 108 -14.24 -0.98 -0.28
CA LEU A 108 -13.14 -0.54 -1.14
C LEU A 108 -13.50 0.70 -1.96
N ASN A 109 -14.67 0.71 -2.61
CA ASN A 109 -15.11 1.85 -3.40
C ASN A 109 -15.35 3.10 -2.54
N GLY A 110 -15.86 2.94 -1.31
CA GLY A 110 -16.01 4.03 -0.35
C GLY A 110 -14.67 4.68 -0.01
N MET A 111 -13.64 3.85 0.29
CA MET A 111 -12.28 4.33 0.57
C MET A 111 -11.64 5.02 -0.66
N LEU A 112 -11.92 4.57 -1.87
CA LEU A 112 -11.37 5.19 -3.10
C LEU A 112 -12.04 6.53 -3.46
N GLN A 113 -13.20 6.84 -2.87
CA GLN A 113 -13.97 8.06 -3.13
C GLN A 113 -13.78 9.14 -2.06
N SER A 114 -13.18 8.81 -0.91
CA SER A 114 -12.84 9.75 0.17
C SER A 114 -11.58 10.56 -0.16
#